data_AF-A0A2A4VWC7-F1
#
_entry.id   AF-A0A2A4VWC7-F1
#
_cell.length_a   1.000
_cell.length_b   1.000
_cell.length_c   1.000
_cell.angle_alpha   90.00
_cell.angle_beta   90.00
_cell.angle_gamma   90.00
#
_symmetry.space_group_name_H-M   'P 1'
#
loop_
_entity.id
_entity.type
_entity.pdbx_description
1 polymer ?
#
loop_
_entity_poly.entity_id
_entity_poly.type
_entity_poly.pdbx_seq_one_letter_code
_entity_poly.pdbx_strand_id
1 'polypeptide(L)'
;MFTYLLMKKNDANTFLSQINIYPIKSSAGISLPTSMVENAGLALDRRFVITDMTGNFITGRTHPKITLIHCKLTMQGLQLNAPNMAELTINYQDFSRHYENVQVWNDTISAQYCSVLIDVWFSEYLDMPCQLLYFGENSQRSVKHYEENTNIKLSFADGYPLLLISHASLDDLNNRLALNTASKTEVTMAQFRPNLVINNSLAFAEDSWQRIRIGEVEFEITKPCSRCIFTTVDPQTAQKNSQQEPLNTLKKYRFDTDKKEIMFGQNLVALNQGMIRMGDKIEVLATQTAKVYVDKAPLVVFAAKTAVPSPKTGSVKVATKKQHPKKILATKIATQTTTLKKVTILFDSWDKYISGNNQQTLLEQGEKAGLILAHSCRAGMCGRCKVKLESGEVEQLAKDGLTDEEHQQGYILACSCVPKTDVVIQKN
;
A
#
# COMPACT_ATOMS: atom_id res chain seq x y z
N MET A 1 -22.13 6.88 -29.49
CA MET A 1 -22.90 5.61 -29.47
C MET A 1 -22.02 4.37 -29.58
N PHE A 2 -20.99 4.35 -30.45
CA PHE A 2 -20.05 3.22 -30.60
C PHE A 2 -19.22 2.90 -29.34
N THR A 3 -18.74 3.91 -28.61
CA THR A 3 -17.98 3.73 -27.35
C THR A 3 -18.83 3.13 -26.23
N TYR A 4 -20.10 3.53 -26.14
CA TYR A 4 -21.06 3.04 -25.15
C TYR A 4 -21.46 1.57 -25.38
N LEU A 5 -21.53 1.15 -26.65
CA LEU A 5 -21.80 -0.25 -27.04
C LEU A 5 -20.60 -1.18 -26.82
N LEU A 6 -19.36 -0.68 -26.89
CA LEU A 6 -18.15 -1.45 -26.54
C LEU A 6 -18.01 -1.64 -25.02
N MET A 7 -18.37 -0.63 -24.22
CA MET A 7 -18.36 -0.74 -22.75
C MET A 7 -19.34 -1.81 -22.25
N LYS A 8 -20.58 -1.86 -22.79
CA LYS A 8 -21.55 -2.92 -22.43
C LYS A 8 -21.14 -4.34 -22.83
N LYS A 9 -20.27 -4.51 -23.84
CA LYS A 9 -19.87 -5.84 -24.33
C LYS A 9 -18.69 -6.45 -23.54
N ASN A 10 -17.80 -5.65 -22.96
CA ASN A 10 -16.65 -6.16 -22.20
C ASN A 10 -17.01 -6.54 -20.75
N ASP A 11 -17.96 -5.85 -20.11
CA ASP A 11 -18.34 -6.16 -18.73
C ASP A 11 -19.10 -7.49 -18.58
N ALA A 12 -19.59 -8.07 -19.68
CA ALA A 12 -20.41 -9.28 -19.65
C ALA A 12 -19.66 -10.52 -19.10
N ASN A 13 -18.33 -10.48 -19.07
CA ASN A 13 -17.45 -11.57 -18.64
C ASN A 13 -16.41 -11.14 -17.59
N THR A 14 -16.61 -10.02 -16.89
CA THR A 14 -15.71 -9.63 -15.78
C THR A 14 -15.84 -10.66 -14.65
N PHE A 15 -14.72 -11.09 -14.09
CA PHE A 15 -14.71 -12.13 -13.03
C PHE A 15 -13.70 -11.84 -11.92
N LEU A 16 -13.93 -12.43 -10.75
CA LEU A 16 -13.03 -12.37 -9.61
C LEU A 16 -11.81 -13.27 -9.84
N SER A 17 -10.66 -12.66 -10.09
CA SER A 17 -9.43 -13.37 -10.42
C SER A 17 -8.55 -13.70 -9.21
N GLN A 18 -8.62 -12.92 -8.13
CA GLN A 18 -7.90 -13.20 -6.88
C GLN A 18 -8.71 -12.75 -5.67
N ILE A 19 -8.62 -13.53 -4.60
CA ILE A 19 -9.07 -13.17 -3.26
C ILE A 19 -7.84 -13.17 -2.37
N ASN A 20 -7.58 -12.06 -1.69
CA ASN A 20 -6.40 -11.88 -0.86
C ASN A 20 -6.79 -11.43 0.55
N ILE A 21 -6.20 -12.07 1.55
CA ILE A 21 -6.26 -11.63 2.94
C ILE A 21 -4.87 -11.30 3.48
N TYR A 22 -4.81 -10.48 4.52
CA TYR A 22 -3.59 -10.07 5.19
C TYR A 22 -3.82 -10.20 6.69
N PRO A 23 -3.65 -11.41 7.27
CA PRO A 23 -4.08 -11.70 8.64
C PRO A 23 -3.50 -10.74 9.68
N ILE A 24 -2.21 -10.40 9.52
CA ILE A 24 -1.52 -9.39 10.32
C ILE A 24 -1.43 -8.09 9.51
N LYS A 25 -1.79 -6.96 10.11
CA LYS A 25 -1.68 -5.64 9.48
C LYS A 25 -0.27 -5.43 8.93
N SER A 26 -0.18 -5.08 7.65
CA SER A 26 1.07 -4.86 6.88
C SER A 26 1.85 -6.12 6.47
N SER A 27 1.51 -7.31 6.96
CA SER A 27 2.19 -8.57 6.56
C SER A 27 1.97 -8.94 5.08
N ALA A 28 2.69 -9.95 4.60
CA ALA A 28 2.47 -10.52 3.26
C ALA A 28 1.02 -11.00 3.10
N GLY A 29 0.49 -10.88 1.87
CA GLY A 29 -0.84 -11.37 1.56
C GLY A 29 -0.87 -12.89 1.37
N ILE A 30 -2.02 -13.49 1.67
CA ILE A 30 -2.36 -14.87 1.33
C ILE A 30 -3.43 -14.83 0.24
N SER A 31 -3.15 -15.46 -0.90
CA SER A 31 -4.16 -15.67 -1.93
C SER A 31 -5.00 -16.91 -1.61
N LEU A 32 -6.32 -16.78 -1.66
CA LEU A 32 -7.28 -17.82 -1.32
C LEU A 32 -8.15 -18.18 -2.53
N PRO A 33 -8.49 -19.46 -2.73
CA PRO A 33 -9.44 -19.84 -3.77
C PRO A 33 -10.87 -19.43 -3.43
N THR A 34 -11.20 -19.31 -2.14
CA THR A 34 -12.52 -18.96 -1.63
C THR A 34 -12.37 -18.20 -0.31
N SER A 35 -13.31 -17.32 0.02
CA SER A 35 -13.36 -16.67 1.34
C SER A 35 -14.79 -16.42 1.78
N MET A 36 -15.03 -16.57 3.08
CA MET A 36 -16.23 -16.04 3.71
C MET A 36 -16.13 -14.52 3.78
N VAL A 37 -17.20 -13.83 3.41
CA VAL A 37 -17.38 -12.39 3.61
C VAL A 37 -18.22 -12.18 4.86
N GLU A 38 -17.67 -11.46 5.82
CA GLU A 38 -18.30 -11.09 7.08
C GLU A 38 -18.62 -9.59 7.10
N ASN A 39 -19.31 -9.13 8.14
CA ASN A 39 -19.65 -7.71 8.29
C ASN A 39 -18.42 -6.78 8.36
N ALA A 40 -17.25 -7.31 8.70
CA ALA A 40 -15.99 -6.56 8.82
C ALA A 40 -15.03 -6.76 7.64
N GLY A 41 -15.47 -7.39 6.55
CA GLY A 41 -14.66 -7.69 5.36
C GLY A 41 -14.47 -9.19 5.14
N LEU A 42 -13.37 -9.60 4.51
CA LEU A 42 -13.05 -11.02 4.39
C LEU A 42 -12.71 -11.61 5.75
N ALA A 43 -13.19 -12.83 6.02
CA ALA A 43 -12.82 -13.56 7.23
C ALA A 43 -11.28 -13.63 7.36
N LEU A 44 -10.81 -13.48 8.60
CA LEU A 44 -9.39 -13.50 8.97
C LEU A 44 -8.55 -12.32 8.43
N ASP A 45 -9.13 -11.34 7.75
CA ASP A 45 -8.40 -10.20 7.20
C ASP A 45 -8.10 -9.10 8.24
N ARG A 46 -6.82 -8.75 8.41
CA ARG A 46 -6.29 -7.74 9.35
C ARG A 46 -6.85 -7.92 10.77
N ARG A 47 -6.94 -9.16 11.24
CA ARG A 47 -7.37 -9.50 12.60
C ARG A 47 -6.27 -9.33 13.64
N PHE A 48 -5.04 -9.15 13.21
CA PHE A 48 -3.90 -8.89 14.09
C PHE A 48 -3.23 -7.55 13.77
N VAL A 49 -2.65 -6.93 14.80
CA VAL A 49 -1.82 -5.73 14.69
C VAL A 49 -0.62 -5.84 15.62
N ILE A 50 0.52 -5.33 15.16
CA ILE A 50 1.72 -5.20 15.99
C ILE A 50 1.69 -3.79 16.58
N THR A 51 1.96 -3.64 17.87
CA THR A 51 2.09 -2.34 18.53
C THR A 51 3.39 -2.24 19.30
N ASP A 52 3.83 -1.01 19.57
CA ASP A 52 4.80 -0.80 20.64
C ASP A 52 4.15 -1.07 22.02
N MET A 53 4.96 -0.96 23.08
CA MET A 53 4.52 -1.17 24.46
C MET A 53 3.57 -0.08 24.99
N THR A 54 3.36 1.00 24.23
CA THR A 54 2.43 2.09 24.57
C THR A 54 1.11 2.01 23.82
N GLY A 55 0.93 0.97 22.99
CA GLY A 55 -0.30 0.76 22.21
C GLY A 55 -0.33 1.49 20.88
N ASN A 56 0.78 2.09 20.42
CA ASN A 56 0.83 2.66 19.07
C ASN A 56 1.12 1.55 18.05
N PHE A 57 0.28 1.47 17.03
CA PHE A 57 0.42 0.47 15.98
C PHE A 57 1.67 0.69 15.11
N ILE A 58 2.36 -0.41 14.83
CA ILE A 58 3.51 -0.49 13.94
C ILE A 58 3.01 -0.96 12.58
N THR A 59 3.47 -0.32 11.50
CA THR A 59 3.06 -0.68 10.13
C THR A 59 4.23 -0.82 9.20
N GLY A 60 3.99 -1.44 8.03
CA GLY A 60 4.97 -1.52 6.95
C GLY A 60 5.43 -0.16 6.39
N ARG A 61 4.78 0.95 6.78
CA ARG A 61 5.26 2.31 6.47
C ARG A 61 6.49 2.69 7.28
N THR A 62 6.46 2.38 8.57
CA THR A 62 7.54 2.68 9.54
C THR A 62 8.53 1.54 9.60
N HIS A 63 8.06 0.29 9.53
CA HIS A 63 8.87 -0.93 9.59
C HIS A 63 8.54 -1.85 8.40
N PRO A 64 9.08 -1.54 7.20
CA PRO A 64 8.82 -2.32 5.99
C PRO A 64 9.06 -3.82 6.12
N LYS A 65 10.00 -4.26 6.98
CA LYS A 65 10.28 -5.69 7.23
C LYS A 65 9.01 -6.52 7.53
N ILE A 66 7.97 -5.92 8.12
CA ILE A 66 6.70 -6.60 8.39
C ILE A 66 6.12 -7.23 7.10
N THR A 67 6.35 -6.64 5.92
CA THR A 67 5.84 -7.20 4.65
C THR A 67 6.44 -8.55 4.28
N LEU A 68 7.57 -8.94 4.91
CA LEU A 68 8.25 -10.22 4.69
C LEU A 68 7.78 -11.29 5.68
N ILE A 69 6.84 -10.98 6.56
CA ILE A 69 6.19 -11.96 7.43
C ILE A 69 5.12 -12.68 6.60
N HIS A 70 5.36 -13.96 6.34
CA HIS A 70 4.44 -14.84 5.65
C HIS A 70 3.59 -15.61 6.65
N CYS A 71 2.28 -15.51 6.49
CA CYS A 71 1.32 -16.23 7.32
C CYS A 71 0.79 -17.46 6.56
N LYS A 72 0.66 -18.58 7.25
CA LYS A 72 -0.12 -19.74 6.81
C LYS A 72 -1.26 -19.96 7.80
N LEU A 73 -2.47 -20.15 7.28
CA LEU A 73 -3.64 -20.41 8.10
C LEU A 73 -3.61 -21.84 8.63
N THR A 74 -4.03 -22.02 9.87
CA THR A 74 -4.27 -23.33 10.50
C THR A 74 -5.66 -23.33 11.14
N MET A 75 -6.14 -24.49 11.57
CA MET A 75 -7.42 -24.59 12.26
C MET A 75 -7.41 -23.90 13.64
N GLN A 76 -6.24 -23.78 14.26
CA GLN A 76 -6.06 -23.24 15.61
C GLN A 76 -5.51 -21.81 15.64
N GLY A 77 -5.12 -21.25 14.49
CA GLY A 77 -4.51 -19.92 14.39
C GLY A 77 -3.62 -19.76 13.16
N LEU A 78 -2.39 -19.29 13.35
CA LEU A 78 -1.44 -18.98 12.27
C LEU A 78 -0.09 -19.66 12.48
N GLN A 79 0.57 -20.00 11.38
CA GLN A 79 1.98 -20.38 11.34
C GLN A 79 2.73 -19.27 10.58
N LEU A 80 3.74 -18.67 11.20
CA LEU A 80 4.47 -17.53 10.66
C LEU A 80 5.89 -17.94 10.26
N ASN A 81 6.31 -17.44 9.10
CA ASN A 81 7.69 -17.48 8.64
C ASN A 81 8.18 -16.07 8.33
N ALA A 82 9.42 -15.76 8.70
CA ALA A 82 10.09 -14.52 8.31
C ALA A 82 11.59 -14.77 8.12
N PRO A 83 12.28 -13.93 7.32
CA PRO A 83 13.71 -14.08 7.09
C PRO A 83 14.53 -14.12 8.38
N ASN A 84 15.40 -15.13 8.50
CA ASN A 84 16.31 -15.35 9.63
C ASN A 84 15.63 -15.61 10.99
N MET A 85 14.34 -15.96 11.01
CA MET A 85 13.62 -16.32 12.22
C MET A 85 13.27 -17.81 12.23
N ALA A 86 13.21 -18.40 13.41
CA ALA A 86 12.53 -19.68 13.60
C ALA A 86 11.04 -19.53 13.26
N GLU A 87 10.41 -20.61 12.82
CA GLU A 87 8.97 -20.62 12.56
C GLU A 87 8.18 -20.42 13.87
N LEU A 88 7.16 -19.56 13.85
CA LEU A 88 6.30 -19.28 15.01
C LEU A 88 4.91 -19.87 14.78
N THR A 89 4.41 -20.64 15.74
CA THR A 89 3.00 -21.05 15.78
C THR A 89 2.23 -20.16 16.74
N ILE A 90 1.13 -19.59 16.27
CA ILE A 90 0.19 -18.76 17.03
C ILE A 90 -1.11 -19.56 17.15
N ASN A 91 -1.50 -19.95 18.36
CA ASN A 91 -2.82 -20.55 18.61
C ASN A 91 -3.72 -19.57 19.34
N TYR A 92 -4.99 -19.47 18.91
CA TYR A 92 -5.99 -18.64 19.56
C TYR A 92 -6.22 -18.99 21.03
N GLN A 93 -5.98 -20.26 21.40
CA GLN A 93 -6.14 -20.75 22.77
C GLN A 93 -5.07 -20.23 23.74
N ASP A 94 -3.92 -19.82 23.20
CA ASP A 94 -2.81 -19.28 23.99
C ASP A 94 -3.02 -17.80 24.34
N PHE A 95 -4.08 -17.18 23.82
CA PHE A 95 -4.33 -15.76 24.00
C PHE A 95 -4.81 -15.45 25.40
N SER A 96 -4.31 -14.35 25.95
CA SER A 96 -4.80 -13.85 27.23
C SER A 96 -6.26 -13.44 27.14
N ARG A 97 -6.94 -13.45 28.29
CA ARG A 97 -8.28 -12.83 28.44
C ARG A 97 -8.19 -11.31 28.59
N HIS A 98 -6.99 -10.77 28.73
CA HIS A 98 -6.74 -9.34 28.88
C HIS A 98 -6.80 -8.63 27.54
N TYR A 99 -7.31 -7.41 27.57
CA TYR A 99 -7.39 -6.52 26.42
C TYR A 99 -6.59 -5.25 26.70
N GLU A 100 -5.83 -4.84 25.70
CA GLU A 100 -4.98 -3.66 25.69
C GLU A 100 -5.64 -2.58 24.82
N ASN A 101 -5.45 -1.30 25.18
CA ASN A 101 -5.91 -0.20 24.36
C ASN A 101 -4.90 0.07 23.24
N VAL A 102 -5.38 0.04 22.00
CA VAL A 102 -4.58 0.35 20.80
C VAL A 102 -5.05 1.65 20.21
N GLN A 103 -4.13 2.59 20.03
CA GLN A 103 -4.41 3.82 19.32
C GLN A 103 -4.22 3.59 17.82
N VAL A 104 -5.30 3.44 17.05
CA VAL A 104 -5.26 3.36 15.59
C VAL A 104 -5.78 4.66 15.01
N TRP A 105 -4.87 5.55 14.60
CA TRP A 105 -5.22 6.90 14.17
C TRP A 105 -5.95 7.68 15.27
N ASN A 106 -7.23 8.02 15.04
CA ASN A 106 -8.10 8.71 15.98
C ASN A 106 -9.06 7.74 16.70
N ASP A 107 -8.85 6.43 16.57
CA ASP A 107 -9.64 5.38 17.23
C ASP A 107 -8.83 4.77 18.36
N THR A 108 -9.49 4.53 19.50
CA THR A 108 -8.96 3.65 20.55
C THR A 108 -9.71 2.33 20.46
N ILE A 109 -9.00 1.25 20.18
CA ILE A 109 -9.57 -0.09 20.02
C ILE A 109 -9.12 -0.93 21.22
N SER A 110 -10.07 -1.57 21.90
CA SER A 110 -9.74 -2.60 22.89
C SER A 110 -9.40 -3.89 22.15
N ALA A 111 -8.13 -4.33 22.19
CA ALA A 111 -7.61 -5.47 21.46
C ALA A 111 -7.11 -6.56 22.41
N GLN A 112 -7.41 -7.81 22.11
CA GLN A 112 -7.01 -8.94 22.93
C GLN A 112 -5.49 -9.14 22.87
N TYR A 113 -4.86 -9.26 24.03
CA TYR A 113 -3.45 -9.56 24.13
C TYR A 113 -3.17 -11.03 23.75
N CYS A 114 -2.18 -11.26 22.87
CA CYS A 114 -1.83 -12.62 22.43
C CYS A 114 -1.02 -13.34 23.53
N SER A 115 0.31 -13.30 23.50
CA SER A 115 1.13 -13.91 24.54
C SER A 115 2.57 -13.39 24.52
N VAL A 116 3.26 -13.54 25.65
CA VAL A 116 4.65 -13.10 25.81
C VAL A 116 5.61 -13.80 24.85
N LEU A 117 5.39 -15.08 24.53
CA LEU A 117 6.25 -15.83 23.61
C LEU A 117 6.12 -15.30 22.17
N ILE A 118 4.92 -14.85 21.79
CA ILE A 118 4.67 -14.22 20.50
C ILE A 118 5.38 -12.86 20.45
N ASP A 119 5.28 -12.07 21.52
CA ASP A 119 5.92 -10.75 21.60
C ASP A 119 7.44 -10.84 21.49
N VAL A 120 8.07 -11.84 22.12
CA VAL A 120 9.51 -12.09 22.01
C VAL A 120 9.91 -12.29 20.55
N TRP A 121 9.17 -13.11 19.80
CA TRP A 121 9.45 -13.37 18.39
C TRP A 121 9.34 -12.10 17.53
N PHE A 122 8.27 -11.31 17.71
CA PHE A 122 8.12 -10.04 16.97
C PHE A 122 9.18 -9.02 17.36
N SER A 123 9.54 -8.96 18.65
CA SER A 123 10.53 -8.02 19.16
C SER A 123 11.93 -8.33 18.64
N GLU A 124 12.28 -9.62 18.56
CA GLU A 124 13.52 -10.08 17.93
C GLU A 124 13.54 -9.75 16.44
N TYR A 125 12.45 -10.02 15.72
CA TYR A 125 12.38 -9.78 14.27
C TYR A 125 12.45 -8.29 13.90
N LEU A 126 11.79 -7.42 14.68
CA LEU A 126 11.73 -5.99 14.44
C LEU A 126 12.85 -5.19 15.11
N ASP A 127 13.68 -5.84 15.93
CA ASP A 127 14.76 -5.21 16.71
C ASP A 127 14.24 -4.08 17.61
N MET A 128 13.07 -4.29 18.22
CA MET A 128 12.46 -3.35 19.16
C MET A 128 11.40 -4.03 20.04
N PRO A 129 11.19 -3.61 21.30
CA PRO A 129 10.09 -4.09 22.11
C PRO A 129 8.74 -3.80 21.44
N CYS A 130 7.98 -4.86 21.18
CA CYS A 130 6.65 -4.78 20.60
C CYS A 130 5.80 -5.98 21.01
N GLN A 131 4.50 -5.85 20.78
CA GLN A 131 3.51 -6.86 21.12
C GLN A 131 2.55 -7.13 19.97
N LEU A 132 2.01 -8.36 19.92
CA LEU A 132 0.97 -8.72 18.96
C LEU A 132 -0.40 -8.70 19.64
N LEU A 133 -1.33 -7.97 19.04
CA LEU A 133 -2.69 -7.84 19.52
C LEU A 133 -3.68 -8.38 18.49
N TYR A 134 -4.72 -9.03 18.99
CA TYR A 134 -5.77 -9.68 18.21
C TYR A 134 -7.10 -8.92 18.34
N PHE A 135 -7.81 -8.80 17.23
CA PHE A 135 -9.17 -8.27 17.20
C PHE A 135 -10.11 -9.36 17.71
N GLY A 136 -10.24 -9.45 19.03
CA GLY A 136 -11.02 -10.46 19.74
C GLY A 136 -12.52 -10.20 19.70
N GLU A 137 -13.30 -11.06 20.35
CA GLU A 137 -14.77 -10.98 20.38
C GLU A 137 -15.29 -9.69 21.01
N ASN A 138 -14.56 -9.14 21.99
CA ASN A 138 -14.91 -7.88 22.65
C ASN A 138 -14.32 -6.65 21.96
N SER A 139 -13.55 -6.84 20.88
CA SER A 139 -13.02 -5.73 20.09
C SER A 139 -14.12 -5.12 19.23
N GLN A 140 -14.18 -3.79 19.20
CA GLN A 140 -15.13 -3.05 18.40
C GLN A 140 -14.45 -1.90 17.68
N ARG A 141 -14.83 -1.72 16.42
CA ARG A 141 -14.47 -0.58 15.60
C ARG A 141 -15.39 -0.51 14.39
N SER A 142 -15.66 0.69 13.93
CA SER A 142 -16.48 0.95 12.76
C SER A 142 -15.86 1.97 11.82
N VAL A 143 -16.36 2.02 10.58
CA VAL A 143 -15.98 3.04 9.60
C VAL A 143 -16.56 4.39 10.03
N LYS A 144 -15.71 5.40 10.23
CA LYS A 144 -16.15 6.76 10.54
C LYS A 144 -16.80 7.43 9.32
N HIS A 145 -17.89 8.18 9.55
CA HIS A 145 -18.60 8.98 8.55
C HIS A 145 -19.17 8.18 7.37
N TYR A 146 -19.39 6.87 7.54
CA TYR A 146 -20.40 6.19 6.77
C TYR A 146 -21.77 6.64 7.31
N GLU A 147 -22.79 6.79 6.46
CA GLU A 147 -24.09 7.42 6.78
C GLU A 147 -24.54 7.16 8.23
N GLU A 148 -25.03 8.19 8.93
CA GLU A 148 -25.19 8.25 10.40
C GLU A 148 -25.88 7.04 11.07
N ASN A 149 -26.54 6.16 10.31
CA ASN A 149 -27.25 4.97 10.78
C ASN A 149 -26.65 3.61 10.35
N THR A 150 -25.44 3.57 9.79
CA THR A 150 -24.85 2.33 9.26
C THR A 150 -23.55 1.96 9.98
N ASN A 151 -23.67 1.11 11.00
CA ASN A 151 -22.55 0.64 11.82
C ASN A 151 -21.72 -0.43 11.08
N ILE A 152 -20.94 -0.01 10.08
CA ILE A 152 -20.06 -0.90 9.32
C ILE A 152 -18.85 -1.26 10.17
N LYS A 153 -18.76 -2.54 10.54
CA LYS A 153 -17.66 -3.06 11.35
C LYS A 153 -16.34 -3.02 10.57
N LEU A 154 -15.25 -2.81 11.30
CA LEU A 154 -13.90 -2.78 10.75
C LEU A 154 -12.95 -3.47 11.74
N SER A 155 -11.98 -4.25 11.25
CA SER A 155 -10.89 -4.78 12.08
C SER A 155 -9.74 -3.75 12.15
N PHE A 156 -8.47 -4.19 12.07
CA PHE A 156 -7.31 -3.30 11.98
C PHE A 156 -7.00 -2.81 10.55
N ALA A 157 -7.88 -3.03 9.58
CA ALA A 157 -7.79 -2.41 8.25
C ALA A 157 -7.80 -0.87 8.35
N ASP A 158 -7.27 -0.12 7.38
CA ASP A 158 -7.04 1.33 7.58
C ASP A 158 -8.33 2.13 7.74
N GLY A 159 -9.23 2.06 6.75
CA GLY A 159 -10.46 2.85 6.75
C GLY A 159 -11.69 2.14 6.20
N TYR A 160 -11.53 1.07 5.41
CA TYR A 160 -12.64 0.29 4.85
C TYR A 160 -12.33 -1.20 4.91
N PRO A 161 -13.36 -2.06 4.99
CA PRO A 161 -13.21 -3.51 5.08
C PRO A 161 -12.49 -4.14 3.88
N LEU A 162 -12.73 -3.62 2.68
CA LEU A 162 -12.32 -4.25 1.43
C LEU A 162 -11.78 -3.23 0.44
N LEU A 163 -10.80 -3.67 -0.35
CA LEU A 163 -10.24 -2.94 -1.49
C LEU A 163 -10.33 -3.80 -2.75
N LEU A 164 -10.88 -3.24 -3.83
CA LEU A 164 -10.93 -3.85 -5.15
C LEU A 164 -10.06 -3.08 -6.15
N ILE A 165 -9.32 -3.83 -6.96
CA ILE A 165 -8.52 -3.28 -8.07
C ILE A 165 -8.67 -4.21 -9.27
N SER A 166 -8.79 -3.68 -10.48
CA SER A 166 -8.74 -4.50 -11.70
C SER A 166 -7.31 -4.77 -12.16
N HIS A 167 -7.08 -5.96 -12.76
CA HIS A 167 -5.84 -6.26 -13.46
C HIS A 167 -5.52 -5.20 -14.52
N ALA A 168 -6.52 -4.79 -15.30
CA ALA A 168 -6.34 -3.77 -16.33
C ALA A 168 -5.86 -2.41 -15.78
N SER A 169 -6.30 -2.00 -14.58
CA SER A 169 -5.80 -0.80 -13.90
C SER A 169 -4.31 -0.92 -13.53
N LEU A 170 -3.89 -2.10 -13.05
CA LEU A 170 -2.48 -2.36 -12.74
C LEU A 170 -1.61 -2.40 -14.01
N ASP A 171 -2.12 -3.03 -15.08
CA ASP A 171 -1.43 -3.11 -16.37
C ASP A 171 -1.25 -1.71 -16.98
N ASP A 172 -2.27 -0.84 -16.93
CA ASP A 172 -2.14 0.56 -17.35
C ASP A 172 -1.04 1.29 -16.56
N LEU A 173 -1.00 1.12 -15.22
CA LEU A 173 0.05 1.70 -14.40
C LEU A 173 1.44 1.17 -14.79
N ASN A 174 1.60 -0.15 -14.95
CA ASN A 174 2.87 -0.76 -15.33
C ASN A 174 3.33 -0.32 -16.73
N ASN A 175 2.41 -0.15 -17.68
CA ASN A 175 2.72 0.41 -18.99
C ASN A 175 3.24 1.85 -18.88
N ARG A 176 2.65 2.68 -18.01
CA ARG A 176 3.12 4.05 -17.75
C ARG A 176 4.47 4.08 -17.05
N LEU A 177 4.70 3.16 -16.11
CA LEU A 177 6.00 3.01 -15.44
C LEU A 177 7.09 2.62 -16.44
N ALA A 178 6.82 1.69 -17.35
CA ALA A 178 7.77 1.24 -18.36
C ALA A 178 8.23 2.37 -19.31
N LEU A 179 7.40 3.41 -19.50
CA LEU A 179 7.73 4.60 -20.29
C LEU A 179 8.58 5.61 -19.51
N ASN A 180 8.59 5.53 -18.17
CA ASN A 180 9.39 6.40 -17.33
C ASN A 180 10.82 5.84 -17.25
N THR A 181 11.76 6.47 -17.97
CA THR A 181 13.16 6.01 -18.09
C THR A 181 13.91 5.90 -16.76
N ALA A 182 13.39 6.51 -15.70
CA ALA A 182 13.96 6.48 -14.36
C ALA A 182 13.70 5.16 -13.61
N SER A 183 12.59 4.46 -13.87
CA SER A 183 12.17 3.26 -13.13
C SER A 183 11.83 2.11 -14.07
N LYS A 184 12.62 1.03 -14.01
CA LYS A 184 12.34 -0.23 -14.73
C LYS A 184 11.61 -1.26 -13.88
N THR A 185 11.17 -0.89 -12.68
CA THR A 185 10.60 -1.83 -11.73
C THR A 185 9.09 -1.89 -11.93
N GLU A 186 8.63 -3.04 -12.44
CA GLU A 186 7.22 -3.38 -12.51
C GLU A 186 6.64 -3.53 -11.11
N VAL A 187 5.43 -3.01 -10.88
CA VAL A 187 4.73 -3.12 -9.60
C VAL A 187 3.69 -4.23 -9.64
N THR A 188 3.39 -4.81 -8.48
CA THR A 188 2.41 -5.90 -8.35
C THR A 188 1.25 -5.50 -7.45
N MET A 189 0.15 -6.28 -7.47
CA MET A 189 -0.98 -6.08 -6.56
C MET A 189 -0.55 -6.07 -5.08
N ALA A 190 0.51 -6.79 -4.72
CA ALA A 190 0.99 -6.86 -3.35
C ALA A 190 1.42 -5.49 -2.77
N GLN A 191 1.77 -4.51 -3.61
CA GLN A 191 2.06 -3.14 -3.17
C GLN A 191 0.79 -2.35 -2.82
N PHE A 192 -0.31 -2.61 -3.51
CA PHE A 192 -1.60 -1.93 -3.29
C PHE A 192 -2.50 -2.66 -2.31
N ARG A 193 -2.19 -3.93 -2.06
CA ARG A 193 -2.82 -4.80 -1.06
C ARG A 193 -4.34 -4.94 -1.20
N PRO A 194 -4.89 -5.12 -2.43
CA PRO A 194 -6.32 -5.35 -2.60
C PRO A 194 -6.74 -6.65 -1.93
N ASN A 195 -8.00 -6.71 -1.53
CA ASN A 195 -8.65 -7.94 -1.11
C ASN A 195 -9.25 -8.66 -2.31
N LEU A 196 -9.80 -7.92 -3.27
CA LEU A 196 -10.47 -8.45 -4.44
C LEU A 196 -9.75 -7.95 -5.68
N VAL A 197 -9.31 -8.88 -6.53
CA VAL A 197 -8.75 -8.52 -7.84
C VAL A 197 -9.66 -9.07 -8.93
N ILE A 198 -10.08 -8.20 -9.83
CA ILE A 198 -10.94 -8.58 -10.95
C ILE A 198 -10.16 -8.60 -12.25
N ASN A 199 -10.63 -9.37 -13.21
CA ASN A 199 -10.05 -9.44 -14.54
C ASN A 199 -11.14 -9.35 -15.62
N ASN A 200 -10.69 -9.14 -16.86
CA ASN A 200 -11.53 -8.95 -18.04
C ASN A 200 -12.42 -7.71 -17.99
N SER A 201 -11.89 -6.61 -17.43
CA SER A 201 -12.48 -5.27 -17.47
C SER A 201 -11.60 -4.31 -18.26
N LEU A 202 -12.12 -3.12 -18.58
CA LEU A 202 -11.27 -2.00 -19.00
C LEU A 202 -10.48 -1.46 -17.80
N ALA A 203 -9.34 -0.81 -18.07
CA ALA A 203 -8.59 -0.12 -17.03
C ALA A 203 -9.48 0.94 -16.36
N PHE A 204 -9.49 0.93 -15.03
CA PHE A 204 -10.30 1.81 -14.17
C PHE A 204 -11.82 1.69 -14.35
N ALA A 205 -12.32 0.61 -14.95
CA ALA A 205 -13.76 0.37 -15.04
C ALA A 205 -14.43 0.38 -13.65
N GLU A 206 -13.72 -0.09 -12.62
CA GLU A 206 -14.17 -0.10 -11.24
C GLU A 206 -14.54 1.29 -10.70
N ASP A 207 -14.01 2.38 -11.26
CA ASP A 207 -14.34 3.76 -10.83
C ASP A 207 -15.80 4.14 -11.13
N SER A 208 -16.40 3.49 -12.12
CA SER A 208 -17.78 3.73 -12.57
C SER A 208 -18.81 2.84 -11.88
N TRP A 209 -18.38 1.92 -11.03
CA TRP A 209 -19.29 1.00 -10.36
C TRP A 209 -19.80 1.62 -9.06
N GLN A 210 -21.08 1.39 -8.77
CA GLN A 210 -21.72 1.83 -7.53
C GLN A 210 -22.14 0.64 -6.67
N ARG A 211 -22.74 -0.38 -7.29
CA ARG A 211 -23.07 -1.65 -6.63
C ARG A 211 -22.70 -2.81 -7.53
N ILE A 212 -22.11 -3.84 -6.94
CA ILE A 212 -21.74 -5.07 -7.62
C ILE A 212 -22.19 -6.29 -6.82
N ARG A 213 -22.34 -7.43 -7.49
CA ARG A 213 -22.49 -8.74 -6.86
C ARG A 213 -21.36 -9.67 -7.28
N ILE A 214 -20.84 -10.44 -6.34
CA ILE A 214 -19.85 -11.49 -6.55
C ILE A 214 -20.33 -12.71 -5.77
N GLY A 215 -20.62 -13.81 -6.48
CA GLY A 215 -21.26 -14.97 -5.87
C GLY A 215 -22.59 -14.57 -5.20
N GLU A 216 -22.71 -14.85 -3.91
CA GLU A 216 -23.91 -14.56 -3.10
C GLU A 216 -23.88 -13.16 -2.45
N VAL A 217 -22.79 -12.42 -2.61
CA VAL A 217 -22.53 -11.20 -1.83
C VAL A 217 -22.64 -9.96 -2.69
N GLU A 218 -23.46 -9.01 -2.24
CA GLU A 218 -23.54 -7.68 -2.80
C GLU A 218 -22.59 -6.72 -2.08
N PHE A 219 -21.94 -5.87 -2.85
CA PHE A 219 -21.02 -4.85 -2.37
C PHE A 219 -21.44 -3.48 -2.86
N GLU A 220 -21.28 -2.50 -1.98
CA GLU A 220 -21.35 -1.10 -2.33
C GLU A 220 -19.95 -0.54 -2.52
N ILE A 221 -19.76 0.21 -3.62
CA ILE A 221 -18.53 0.91 -3.92
C ILE A 221 -18.59 2.28 -3.25
N THR A 222 -17.83 2.42 -2.16
CA THR A 222 -17.97 3.56 -1.26
C THR A 222 -17.20 4.79 -1.73
N LYS A 223 -15.90 4.63 -2.04
CA LYS A 223 -15.06 5.72 -2.56
C LYS A 223 -13.75 5.23 -3.18
N PRO A 224 -13.14 6.04 -4.07
CA PRO A 224 -11.77 5.84 -4.51
C PRO A 224 -10.81 5.76 -3.34
N CYS A 225 -9.86 4.85 -3.42
CA CYS A 225 -8.96 4.61 -2.32
C CYS A 225 -7.65 5.39 -2.49
N SER A 226 -7.35 6.21 -1.49
CA SER A 226 -6.12 7.02 -1.43
C SER A 226 -4.90 6.15 -1.20
N ARG A 227 -3.82 6.41 -1.94
CA ARG A 227 -2.55 5.68 -1.93
C ARG A 227 -1.49 6.48 -1.18
N CYS A 228 -0.76 5.80 -0.30
CA CYS A 228 0.27 6.39 0.55
C CYS A 228 1.64 5.77 0.25
N ILE A 229 2.69 6.27 0.92
CA ILE A 229 4.09 5.81 0.77
C ILE A 229 4.27 4.29 0.84
N PHE A 230 3.35 3.56 1.46
CA PHE A 230 3.45 2.11 1.58
C PHE A 230 3.49 1.39 0.23
N THR A 231 2.86 1.94 -0.82
CA THR A 231 2.91 1.34 -2.16
C THR A 231 4.31 1.36 -2.78
N THR A 232 5.21 2.19 -2.26
CA THR A 232 6.61 2.27 -2.70
C THR A 232 7.51 1.21 -2.08
N VAL A 233 7.01 0.47 -1.08
CA VAL A 233 7.73 -0.63 -0.45
C VAL A 233 7.62 -1.85 -1.35
N ASP A 234 8.76 -2.39 -1.77
CA ASP A 234 8.84 -3.67 -2.46
C ASP A 234 8.42 -4.79 -1.49
N PRO A 235 7.36 -5.57 -1.79
CA PRO A 235 6.83 -6.58 -0.90
C PRO A 235 7.76 -7.79 -0.72
N GLN A 236 8.74 -8.00 -1.60
CA GLN A 236 9.70 -9.11 -1.53
C GLN A 236 10.99 -8.74 -0.80
N THR A 237 11.39 -7.47 -0.84
CA THR A 237 12.66 -7.01 -0.27
C THR A 237 12.50 -6.08 0.92
N ALA A 238 11.28 -5.59 1.18
CA ALA A 238 10.96 -4.53 2.14
C ALA A 238 11.71 -3.20 1.89
N GLN A 239 12.30 -3.02 0.70
CA GLN A 239 13.00 -1.79 0.35
C GLN A 239 12.02 -0.76 -0.19
N LYS A 240 12.09 0.47 0.33
CA LYS A 240 11.37 1.61 -0.24
C LYS A 240 12.03 1.99 -1.56
N ASN A 241 11.24 2.19 -2.61
CA ASN A 241 11.72 2.71 -3.87
C ASN A 241 12.24 4.15 -3.69
N SER A 242 13.52 4.37 -4.01
CA SER A 242 14.19 5.67 -3.81
C SER A 242 13.59 6.81 -4.65
N GLN A 243 12.94 6.47 -5.76
CA GLN A 243 12.25 7.41 -6.65
C GLN A 243 10.76 7.55 -6.31
N GLN A 244 10.30 7.00 -5.19
CA GLN A 244 8.91 7.02 -4.74
C GLN A 244 7.91 6.44 -5.76
N GLU A 245 8.35 5.55 -6.65
CA GLU A 245 7.45 4.82 -7.53
C GLU A 245 6.70 3.72 -6.74
N PRO A 246 5.41 3.46 -7.04
CA PRO A 246 4.64 3.97 -8.19
C PRO A 246 3.88 5.29 -7.95
N LEU A 247 4.07 5.96 -6.80
CA LEU A 247 3.29 7.15 -6.47
C LEU A 247 3.58 8.31 -7.43
N ASN A 248 4.84 8.52 -7.80
CA ASN A 248 5.21 9.57 -8.74
C ASN A 248 4.55 9.40 -10.11
N THR A 249 4.43 8.17 -10.60
CA THR A 249 3.69 7.90 -11.84
C THR A 249 2.18 8.06 -11.65
N LEU A 250 1.59 7.46 -10.62
CA LEU A 250 0.15 7.60 -10.34
C LEU A 250 -0.27 9.06 -10.20
N LYS A 251 0.56 9.89 -9.57
CA LYS A 251 0.28 11.32 -9.39
C LYS A 251 0.00 12.06 -10.70
N LYS A 252 0.68 11.67 -11.79
CA LYS A 252 0.56 12.36 -13.06
C LYS A 252 -0.84 12.24 -13.66
N TYR A 253 -1.60 11.19 -13.33
CA TYR A 253 -2.87 10.89 -13.98
C TYR A 253 -4.01 10.43 -13.06
N ARG A 254 -3.73 10.26 -11.77
CA ARG A 254 -4.68 9.79 -10.74
C ARG A 254 -4.70 10.67 -9.50
N PHE A 255 -4.21 11.90 -9.59
CA PHE A 255 -4.21 12.86 -8.49
C PHE A 255 -5.56 13.59 -8.41
N ASP A 256 -6.23 13.46 -7.28
CA ASP A 256 -7.42 14.22 -6.92
C ASP A 256 -7.00 15.60 -6.41
N THR A 257 -7.24 16.64 -7.21
CA THR A 257 -6.85 18.02 -6.86
C THR A 257 -7.60 18.56 -5.66
N ASP A 258 -8.86 18.15 -5.47
CA ASP A 258 -9.72 18.66 -4.40
C ASP A 258 -9.28 18.08 -3.05
N LYS A 259 -8.96 16.78 -3.04
CA LYS A 259 -8.53 16.06 -1.84
C LYS A 259 -7.03 16.10 -1.60
N LYS A 260 -6.23 16.49 -2.61
CA LYS A 260 -4.76 16.43 -2.62
C LYS A 260 -4.23 15.00 -2.34
N GLU A 261 -4.87 14.01 -2.96
CA GLU A 261 -4.62 12.59 -2.72
C GLU A 261 -4.46 11.83 -4.06
N ILE A 262 -3.67 10.75 -4.06
CA ILE A 262 -3.50 9.88 -5.22
C ILE A 262 -4.46 8.71 -5.13
N MET A 263 -5.22 8.43 -6.18
CA MET A 263 -6.30 7.44 -6.16
C MET A 263 -5.99 6.23 -7.04
N PHE A 264 -6.12 5.02 -6.49
CA PHE A 264 -5.97 3.79 -7.28
C PHE A 264 -6.73 2.65 -6.61
N GLY A 265 -7.71 2.04 -7.29
CA GLY A 265 -8.62 1.08 -6.66
C GLY A 265 -9.75 1.72 -5.86
N GLN A 266 -10.72 0.87 -5.49
CA GLN A 266 -11.98 1.28 -4.88
C GLN A 266 -12.19 0.60 -3.52
N ASN A 267 -12.66 1.36 -2.53
CA ASN A 267 -13.06 0.81 -1.23
C ASN A 267 -14.49 0.27 -1.28
N LEU A 268 -14.72 -0.87 -0.65
CA LEU A 268 -16.02 -1.55 -0.65
C LEU A 268 -16.45 -1.91 0.75
N VAL A 269 -17.76 -2.04 0.87
CA VAL A 269 -18.43 -2.64 2.02
C VAL A 269 -19.37 -3.72 1.53
N ALA A 270 -19.45 -4.84 2.26
CA ALA A 270 -20.40 -5.90 1.97
C ALA A 270 -21.77 -5.53 2.56
N LEU A 271 -22.83 -5.74 1.77
CA LEU A 271 -24.20 -5.46 2.17
C LEU A 271 -24.88 -6.69 2.79
N ASN A 272 -24.29 -7.86 2.60
CA ASN A 272 -24.68 -9.13 3.22
C ASN A 272 -23.46 -10.01 3.44
N GLN A 273 -23.63 -11.10 4.20
CA GLN A 273 -22.60 -12.13 4.37
C GLN A 273 -22.81 -13.25 3.33
N GLY A 274 -21.74 -13.97 3.02
CA GLY A 274 -21.78 -15.09 2.09
C GLY A 274 -20.39 -15.53 1.64
N MET A 275 -20.34 -16.65 0.93
CA MET A 275 -19.10 -17.17 0.38
C MET A 275 -18.85 -16.58 -1.01
N ILE A 276 -17.61 -16.18 -1.28
CA ILE A 276 -17.14 -15.82 -2.63
C ILE A 276 -16.01 -16.75 -3.06
N ARG A 277 -15.86 -16.95 -4.36
CA ARG A 277 -14.88 -17.85 -4.97
C ARG A 277 -14.16 -17.18 -6.12
N MET A 278 -12.87 -17.50 -6.28
CA MET A 278 -12.17 -17.15 -7.51
C MET A 278 -12.90 -17.76 -8.71
N GLY A 279 -13.03 -16.99 -9.78
CA GLY A 279 -13.82 -17.31 -10.96
C GLY A 279 -15.27 -16.83 -10.90
N ASP A 280 -15.78 -16.40 -9.74
CA ASP A 280 -17.12 -15.84 -9.65
C ASP A 280 -17.26 -14.63 -10.59
N LYS A 281 -18.39 -14.59 -11.31
CA LYS A 281 -18.72 -13.48 -12.18
C LYS A 281 -18.95 -12.21 -11.36
N ILE A 282 -18.51 -11.07 -11.89
CA ILE A 282 -18.87 -9.75 -11.36
C ILE A 282 -20.13 -9.27 -12.07
N GLU A 283 -21.22 -9.09 -11.33
CA GLU A 283 -22.44 -8.47 -11.84
C GLU A 283 -22.50 -7.01 -11.39
N VAL A 284 -22.43 -6.07 -12.34
CA VAL A 284 -22.60 -4.64 -12.03
C VAL A 284 -24.09 -4.34 -11.90
N LEU A 285 -24.55 -4.09 -10.67
CA LEU A 285 -25.96 -3.86 -10.34
C LEU A 285 -26.36 -2.39 -10.51
N ALA A 286 -25.41 -1.48 -10.24
CA ALA A 286 -25.60 -0.04 -10.42
C ALA A 286 -24.26 0.62 -10.77
N THR A 287 -24.34 1.69 -11.56
CA THR A 287 -23.19 2.48 -12.01
C THR A 287 -23.29 3.93 -11.54
N GLN A 288 -22.15 4.58 -11.39
CA GLN A 288 -22.00 5.99 -11.10
C GLN A 288 -21.09 6.67 -12.12
N THR A 289 -21.09 8.00 -12.14
CA THR A 289 -20.13 8.77 -12.92
C THR A 289 -18.74 8.62 -12.29
N ALA A 290 -17.80 8.04 -13.01
CA ALA A 290 -16.41 7.96 -12.58
C ALA A 290 -15.79 9.36 -12.43
N LYS A 291 -14.99 9.57 -11.38
CA LYS A 291 -14.22 10.81 -11.23
C LYS A 291 -13.20 10.92 -12.37
N VAL A 292 -13.19 12.07 -13.03
CA VAL A 292 -12.20 12.38 -14.05
C VAL A 292 -10.98 13.00 -13.40
N TYR A 293 -9.81 12.46 -13.70
CA TYR A 293 -8.51 12.98 -13.26
C TYR A 293 -7.83 13.65 -14.45
N VAL A 294 -7.07 14.73 -14.17
CA VAL A 294 -6.26 15.37 -15.19
C VAL A 294 -5.07 14.48 -15.50
N ASP A 295 -5.01 13.94 -16.71
CA ASP A 295 -3.85 13.17 -17.19
C ASP A 295 -2.76 14.12 -17.70
N LYS A 296 -1.71 14.28 -16.89
CA LYS A 296 -0.49 15.03 -17.21
C LYS A 296 0.62 14.11 -17.71
N ALA A 297 0.37 12.82 -17.91
CA ALA A 297 1.35 11.93 -18.50
C ALA A 297 1.57 12.29 -19.97
N PRO A 298 2.77 12.06 -20.53
CA PRO A 298 3.02 12.29 -21.94
C PRO A 298 2.05 11.46 -22.79
N LEU A 299 1.34 12.10 -23.73
CA LEU A 299 0.47 11.39 -24.66
C LEU A 299 1.32 10.44 -25.51
N VAL A 300 1.11 9.13 -25.35
CA VAL A 300 1.71 8.12 -26.22
C VAL A 300 0.85 8.03 -27.47
N VAL A 301 1.33 8.62 -28.57
CA VAL A 301 0.71 8.42 -29.89
C VAL A 301 1.03 7.00 -30.34
N PHE A 302 0.11 6.06 -30.14
CA PHE A 302 0.21 4.75 -30.77
C PHE A 302 -0.06 4.91 -32.27
N ALA A 303 1.01 4.94 -33.08
CA ALA A 303 0.88 4.79 -34.53
C ALA A 303 0.32 3.39 -34.82
N ALA A 304 -0.94 3.33 -35.26
CA ALA A 304 -1.57 2.09 -35.69
C ALA A 304 -0.77 1.49 -36.86
N LYS A 305 -0.02 0.42 -36.60
CA LYS A 305 0.57 -0.39 -37.68
C LYS A 305 -0.52 -1.28 -38.26
N THR A 306 -1.16 -0.80 -39.33
CA THR A 306 -1.91 -1.64 -40.26
C THR A 306 -0.92 -2.39 -41.14
N ALA A 307 -0.67 -3.66 -40.85
CA ALA A 307 -0.03 -4.56 -41.79
C ALA A 307 -0.69 -5.94 -41.70
N VAL A 308 -1.60 -6.19 -42.65
CA VAL A 308 -2.12 -7.52 -42.97
C VAL A 308 -0.97 -8.33 -43.61
N PRO A 309 -0.63 -9.53 -43.12
CA PRO A 309 0.30 -10.39 -43.83
C PRO A 309 -0.46 -11.23 -44.87
N SER A 310 -0.08 -11.11 -46.13
CA SER A 310 -0.41 -12.06 -47.18
C SER A 310 0.67 -13.17 -47.27
N PRO A 311 0.33 -14.38 -47.73
CA PRO A 311 1.13 -15.57 -47.50
C PRO A 311 2.26 -15.71 -48.54
N LYS A 312 3.46 -16.06 -48.08
CA LYS A 312 4.51 -16.58 -48.95
C LYS A 312 5.08 -17.89 -48.42
N THR A 313 4.92 -18.89 -49.28
CA THR A 313 5.57 -20.18 -49.38
C THR A 313 7.10 -20.10 -49.31
N GLY A 314 7.74 -21.10 -48.69
CA GLY A 314 9.08 -21.52 -49.12
C GLY A 314 10.08 -21.94 -48.04
N SER A 315 10.24 -23.25 -47.92
CA SER A 315 11.45 -24.00 -47.56
C SER A 315 12.03 -23.95 -46.14
N VAL A 316 11.88 -25.10 -45.50
CA VAL A 316 12.61 -25.59 -44.33
C VAL A 316 14.10 -25.76 -44.64
N LYS A 317 14.98 -25.23 -43.78
CA LYS A 317 16.33 -25.78 -43.55
C LYS A 317 16.63 -25.83 -42.06
N VAL A 318 16.79 -27.06 -41.58
CA VAL A 318 17.29 -27.43 -40.26
C VAL A 318 18.80 -27.19 -40.21
N ALA A 319 19.29 -26.47 -39.20
CA ALA A 319 20.69 -26.45 -38.86
C ALA A 319 20.88 -26.48 -37.33
N THR A 320 21.65 -27.47 -36.92
CA THR A 320 21.95 -27.97 -35.58
C THR A 320 22.70 -26.97 -34.69
N LYS A 321 22.27 -26.86 -33.42
CA LYS A 321 22.97 -26.15 -32.34
C LYS A 321 24.31 -26.83 -32.01
N LYS A 322 25.40 -26.07 -32.00
CA LYS A 322 26.59 -26.36 -31.18
C LYS A 322 26.67 -25.32 -30.07
N GLN A 323 26.58 -25.79 -28.83
CA GLN A 323 26.84 -25.03 -27.60
C GLN A 323 28.35 -24.79 -27.46
N HIS A 324 28.75 -23.56 -27.13
CA HIS A 324 30.01 -23.26 -26.44
C HIS A 324 29.72 -22.26 -25.30
N PRO A 325 30.39 -22.39 -24.15
CA PRO A 325 30.00 -21.73 -22.91
C PRO A 325 30.50 -20.29 -22.88
N LYS A 326 29.63 -19.31 -22.59
CA LYS A 326 30.05 -17.94 -22.29
C LYS A 326 30.06 -17.71 -20.79
N LYS A 327 31.29 -17.49 -20.29
CA LYS A 327 31.66 -17.04 -18.95
C LYS A 327 30.73 -15.93 -18.46
N ILE A 328 30.22 -16.12 -17.24
CA ILE A 328 29.57 -15.11 -16.43
C ILE A 328 30.65 -14.07 -16.07
N LEU A 329 30.56 -12.88 -16.68
CA LEU A 329 31.30 -11.72 -16.21
C LEU A 329 30.43 -11.06 -15.13
N ALA A 330 30.82 -11.25 -13.87
CA ALA A 330 30.21 -10.59 -12.73
C ALA A 330 30.50 -9.08 -12.80
N THR A 331 29.57 -8.31 -13.34
CA THR A 331 29.62 -6.86 -13.30
C THR A 331 29.14 -6.40 -11.93
N LYS A 332 30.08 -5.98 -11.07
CA LYS A 332 29.80 -5.25 -9.82
C LYS A 332 29.02 -3.98 -10.18
N ILE A 333 27.72 -3.98 -9.89
CA ILE A 333 26.92 -2.76 -9.86
C ILE A 333 27.26 -2.09 -8.53
N ALA A 334 28.07 -1.03 -8.60
CA ALA A 334 28.33 -0.18 -7.45
C ALA A 334 27.08 0.65 -7.16
N THR A 335 26.30 0.21 -6.18
CA THR A 335 25.31 1.06 -5.50
C THR A 335 26.10 2.21 -4.87
N GLN A 336 25.80 3.46 -5.25
CA GLN A 336 26.32 4.62 -4.53
C GLN A 336 25.67 4.66 -3.16
N THR A 337 26.27 3.99 -2.19
CA THR A 337 25.90 4.10 -0.78
C THR A 337 26.46 5.43 -0.29
N THR A 338 25.63 6.45 -0.17
CA THR A 338 25.98 7.70 0.49
C THR A 338 26.42 7.38 1.92
N THR A 339 27.64 7.71 2.30
CA THR A 339 28.21 7.37 3.61
C THR A 339 27.32 7.92 4.73
N LEU A 340 26.99 7.08 5.72
CA LEU A 340 26.22 7.47 6.90
C LEU A 340 26.94 8.61 7.63
N LYS A 341 26.30 9.78 7.71
CA LYS A 341 26.77 10.93 8.49
C LYS A 341 25.83 11.15 9.65
N LYS A 342 26.40 11.34 10.84
CA LYS A 342 25.65 11.87 11.99
C LYS A 342 25.44 13.36 11.78
N VAL A 343 24.24 13.83 12.10
CA VAL A 343 23.88 15.26 12.06
C VAL A 343 23.12 15.61 13.32
N THR A 344 23.10 16.88 13.63
CA THR A 344 22.31 17.45 14.73
C THR A 344 21.00 17.99 14.20
N ILE A 345 19.89 17.71 14.89
CA ILE A 345 18.57 18.19 14.49
C ILE A 345 17.91 18.87 15.69
N LEU A 346 17.62 20.15 15.54
CA LEU A 346 16.86 20.94 16.50
C LEU A 346 15.44 21.14 15.98
N PHE A 347 14.46 20.53 16.66
CA PHE A 347 13.04 20.80 16.48
C PHE A 347 12.66 21.96 17.40
N ASP A 348 12.97 23.18 16.96
CA ASP A 348 12.95 24.39 17.79
C ASP A 348 11.58 24.65 18.41
N SER A 349 10.50 24.56 17.62
CA SER A 349 9.13 24.71 18.13
C SER A 349 8.66 23.62 19.10
N TRP A 350 9.47 22.59 19.30
CA TRP A 350 9.22 21.50 20.25
C TRP A 350 10.28 21.43 21.36
N ASP A 351 11.20 22.41 21.42
CA ASP A 351 12.34 22.45 22.36
C ASP A 351 13.07 21.11 22.47
N LYS A 352 13.26 20.45 21.32
CA LYS A 352 13.80 19.09 21.25
C LYS A 352 15.02 19.02 20.37
N TYR A 353 16.10 18.57 20.99
CA TYR A 353 17.39 18.31 20.35
C TYR A 353 17.61 16.80 20.19
N ILE A 354 18.03 16.37 19.00
CA ILE A 354 18.44 14.98 18.76
C ILE A 354 19.73 14.86 17.94
N SER A 355 20.45 13.76 18.15
CA SER A 355 21.49 13.30 17.24
C SER A 355 20.85 12.38 16.18
N GLY A 356 20.75 12.88 14.96
CA GLY A 356 20.16 12.20 13.80
C GLY A 356 21.21 11.74 12.78
N ASN A 357 20.74 11.46 11.57
CA ASN A 357 21.54 10.99 10.44
C ASN A 357 21.00 11.49 9.09
N ASN A 358 21.82 11.31 8.05
CA ASN A 358 21.50 11.64 6.66
C ASN A 358 20.85 10.48 5.87
N GLN A 359 20.15 9.55 6.54
CA GLN A 359 19.49 8.40 5.89
C GLN A 359 17.97 8.36 6.15
N GLN A 360 17.52 8.97 7.24
CA GLN A 360 16.11 9.01 7.65
C GLN A 360 15.52 10.39 7.43
N THR A 361 14.20 10.44 7.20
CA THR A 361 13.52 11.72 7.04
C THR A 361 13.46 12.49 8.37
N LEU A 362 13.33 13.82 8.32
CA LEU A 362 13.13 14.62 9.53
C LEU A 362 11.89 14.17 10.33
N LEU A 363 10.82 13.77 9.66
CA LEU A 363 9.63 13.20 10.31
C LEU A 363 9.95 11.92 11.08
N GLU A 364 10.58 10.93 10.43
CA GLU A 364 10.90 9.64 11.07
C GLU A 364 11.82 9.84 12.30
N GLN A 365 12.77 10.77 12.21
CA GLN A 365 13.69 11.06 13.31
C GLN A 365 13.01 11.82 14.46
N GLY A 366 12.10 12.75 14.15
CA GLY A 366 11.31 13.45 15.16
C GLY A 366 10.34 12.51 15.91
N GLU A 367 9.68 11.61 15.19
CA GLU A 367 8.77 10.63 15.80
C GLU A 367 9.50 9.66 16.72
N LYS A 368 10.67 9.17 16.32
CA LYS A 368 11.54 8.35 17.19
C LYS A 368 11.96 9.09 18.46
N ALA A 369 12.00 10.42 18.42
CA ALA A 369 12.30 11.27 19.56
C ALA A 369 11.06 11.60 20.43
N GLY A 370 9.90 11.02 20.10
CA GLY A 370 8.63 11.26 20.79
C GLY A 370 7.87 12.50 20.32
N LEU A 371 8.24 13.11 19.19
CA LEU A 371 7.58 14.32 18.70
C LEU A 371 6.33 14.00 17.85
N ILE A 372 5.29 14.79 18.06
CA ILE A 372 4.07 14.75 17.24
C ILE A 372 4.17 15.85 16.17
N LEU A 373 4.67 15.46 15.00
CA LEU A 373 4.75 16.31 13.82
C LEU A 373 3.49 16.09 12.97
N ALA A 374 2.86 17.17 12.52
CA ALA A 374 1.71 17.05 11.61
C ALA A 374 2.14 16.33 10.33
N HIS A 375 1.42 15.27 9.93
CA HIS A 375 1.72 14.55 8.70
C HIS A 375 0.49 13.76 8.22
N SER A 376 0.52 13.31 6.97
CA SER A 376 -0.49 12.37 6.44
C SER A 376 0.12 11.43 5.41
N CYS A 377 0.51 11.94 4.23
CA CYS A 377 0.92 11.07 3.10
C CYS A 377 2.28 10.35 3.29
N ARG A 378 3.18 10.93 4.10
CA ARG A 378 4.59 10.50 4.28
C ARG A 378 5.41 10.35 2.99
N ALA A 379 5.00 11.07 1.96
CA ALA A 379 5.63 11.06 0.64
C ALA A 379 5.84 12.47 0.08
N GLY A 380 5.63 13.51 0.90
CA GLY A 380 5.84 14.90 0.48
C GLY A 380 4.82 15.45 -0.53
N MET A 381 3.62 14.86 -0.60
CA MET A 381 2.62 15.24 -1.60
C MET A 381 1.44 16.04 -1.05
N CYS A 382 1.07 15.87 0.22
CA CYS A 382 -0.11 16.50 0.81
C CYS A 382 0.16 17.85 1.51
N GLY A 383 1.43 18.24 1.69
CA GLY A 383 1.82 19.49 2.38
C GLY A 383 1.63 19.51 3.91
N ARG A 384 0.87 18.57 4.48
CA ARG A 384 0.57 18.52 5.94
C ARG A 384 1.81 18.46 6.85
N CYS A 385 2.94 17.97 6.35
CA CYS A 385 4.22 17.89 7.07
C CYS A 385 5.13 19.10 6.84
N LYS A 386 4.57 20.21 6.35
CA LYS A 386 5.29 21.45 6.11
C LYS A 386 5.81 22.03 7.43
N VAL A 387 7.10 22.35 7.42
CA VAL A 387 7.85 23.00 8.50
C VAL A 387 8.80 24.01 7.88
N LYS A 388 9.24 25.01 8.63
CA LYS A 388 10.19 26.01 8.15
C LYS A 388 11.61 25.57 8.49
N LEU A 389 12.52 25.63 7.52
CA LEU A 389 13.95 25.39 7.73
C LEU A 389 14.61 26.72 8.11
N GLU A 390 14.98 26.88 9.38
CA GLU A 390 15.62 28.12 9.87
C GLU A 390 17.12 28.13 9.56
N SER A 391 17.77 26.96 9.61
CA SER A 391 19.17 26.83 9.22
C SER A 391 19.55 25.40 8.82
N GLY A 392 20.65 25.29 8.08
CA GLY A 392 21.18 24.03 7.57
C GLY A 392 20.70 23.68 6.18
N GLU A 393 21.09 22.50 5.69
CA GLU A 393 20.76 21.99 4.37
C GLU A 393 20.03 20.66 4.45
N VAL A 394 18.99 20.50 3.62
CA VAL A 394 18.25 19.24 3.47
C VAL A 394 18.20 18.81 2.01
N GLU A 395 18.11 17.50 1.79
CA GLU A 395 17.70 16.91 0.52
C GLU A 395 16.20 16.73 0.51
N GLN A 396 15.50 17.46 -0.34
CA GLN A 396 14.06 17.33 -0.50
C GLN A 396 13.76 16.23 -1.53
N LEU A 397 13.20 15.10 -1.07
CA LEU A 397 12.89 13.92 -1.89
C LEU A 397 11.62 14.12 -2.73
N ALA A 398 10.68 14.95 -2.27
CA ALA A 398 9.52 15.41 -3.02
C ALA A 398 9.13 16.83 -2.59
N LYS A 399 8.73 17.67 -3.55
CA LYS A 399 8.44 19.10 -3.35
C LYS A 399 6.96 19.46 -3.47
N ASP A 400 6.14 18.53 -3.93
CA ASP A 400 4.82 18.84 -4.45
C ASP A 400 3.79 19.26 -3.40
N GLY A 401 4.07 18.99 -2.12
CA GLY A 401 3.27 19.50 -1.01
C GLY A 401 3.51 20.97 -0.69
N LEU A 402 4.38 21.66 -1.45
CA LEU A 402 4.71 23.07 -1.31
C LEU A 402 4.37 23.82 -2.59
N THR A 403 3.94 25.08 -2.46
CA THR A 403 3.95 26.02 -3.59
C THR A 403 5.36 26.54 -3.85
N ASP A 404 5.57 27.16 -5.02
CA ASP A 404 6.87 27.76 -5.36
C ASP A 404 7.22 28.89 -4.38
N GLU A 405 6.24 29.68 -3.95
CA GLU A 405 6.41 30.73 -2.95
C GLU A 405 6.81 30.15 -1.58
N GLU A 406 6.15 29.08 -1.14
CA GLU A 406 6.48 28.41 0.12
C GLU A 406 7.91 27.85 0.09
N HIS A 407 8.31 27.25 -1.03
CA HIS A 407 9.69 26.78 -1.19
C HIS A 407 10.69 27.96 -1.17
N GLN A 408 10.37 29.10 -1.77
CA GLN A 408 11.22 30.30 -1.71
C GLN A 408 11.29 30.90 -0.30
N GLN A 409 10.24 30.75 0.50
CA GLN A 409 10.19 31.18 1.90
C GLN A 409 10.93 30.23 2.87
N GLY A 410 11.59 29.18 2.36
CA GLY A 410 12.36 28.24 3.17
C GLY A 410 11.50 27.15 3.82
N TYR A 411 10.27 26.94 3.37
CA TYR A 411 9.48 25.79 3.83
C TYR A 411 9.99 24.50 3.19
N ILE A 412 9.99 23.45 4.01
CA ILE A 412 10.37 22.09 3.64
C ILE A 412 9.30 21.11 4.10
N LEU A 413 9.27 19.91 3.51
CA LEU A 413 8.36 18.84 3.92
C LEU A 413 9.10 17.83 4.80
N ALA A 414 8.90 17.88 6.12
CA ALA A 414 9.59 17.02 7.08
C ALA A 414 9.50 15.52 6.75
N CYS A 415 8.38 15.12 6.15
CA CYS A 415 8.09 13.74 5.77
C CYS A 415 8.69 13.29 4.43
N SER A 416 9.39 14.18 3.72
CA SER A 416 10.02 13.91 2.44
C SER A 416 11.30 14.74 2.27
N CYS A 417 12.06 14.92 3.35
CA CYS A 417 13.42 15.44 3.29
C CYS A 417 14.33 14.75 4.29
N VAL A 418 15.61 14.68 3.94
CA VAL A 418 16.69 14.10 4.75
C VAL A 418 17.74 15.19 4.99
N PRO A 419 18.23 15.39 6.23
CA PRO A 419 19.23 16.41 6.52
C PRO A 419 20.60 16.06 5.91
N LYS A 420 21.26 17.06 5.29
CA LYS A 420 22.63 16.95 4.77
C LYS A 420 23.67 17.49 5.76
N THR A 421 23.28 18.49 6.54
CA THR A 421 24.07 19.10 7.61
C THR A 421 23.26 19.09 8.91
N ASP A 422 23.81 19.71 9.95
CA ASP A 422 23.03 20.08 11.13
C ASP A 422 21.92 21.06 10.71
N VAL A 423 20.71 20.87 11.25
CA VAL A 423 19.53 21.64 10.86
C VAL A 423 18.72 22.11 12.06
N VAL A 424 18.09 23.28 11.89
CA VAL A 424 17.09 23.82 12.82
C VAL A 424 15.78 23.98 12.07
N ILE A 425 14.70 23.41 12.60
CA ILE A 425 13.38 23.48 11.98
C ILE A 425 12.31 23.97 12.96
N GLN A 426 11.39 24.77 12.43
CA GLN A 426 10.26 25.32 13.16
C GLN A 426 8.93 24.84 12.59
N LYS A 427 7.92 24.75 13.45
CA LYS A 427 6.55 24.46 13.06
C LYS A 427 6.04 25.57 12.13
N ASN A 428 5.35 25.18 11.06
CA ASN A 428 4.64 26.11 10.18
C ASN A 428 3.48 26.80 10.89
#